data_AF-A0A2G9YEW4-F1
#
_entry.id   AF-A0A2G9YEW4-F1
#
_cell.length_a   1.000
_cell.length_b   1.000
_cell.length_c   1.000
_cell.angle_alpha   90.00
_cell.angle_beta   90.00
_cell.angle_gamma   90.00
#
_symmetry.space_group_name_H-M   'P 1'
#
loop_
_entity.id
_entity.type
_entity.pdbx_description
1 polymer ?
#
loop_
_entity_poly.entity_id
_entity_poly.type
_entity_poly.pdbx_seq_one_letter_code
_entity_poly.pdbx_strand_id
1 'polypeptide(L)'
;MRKGLLKCKVGKGMFKGEKIVAFDVVGGKVNSTIVNEKDVEGTFLKVKICKTRRNGNEILVRIPGEPFSSRKIWIPKSRVWVPA
;
A
#
# COMPACT_ATOMS: atom_id res chain seq x y z
N MET A 1 -1.52 6.47 14.74
CA MET A 1 -1.17 5.47 13.70
C MET A 1 -0.24 6.12 12.71
N ARG A 2 0.89 5.48 12.37
CA ARG A 2 1.85 6.01 11.40
C ARG A 2 1.33 5.79 9.97
N LYS A 3 1.48 6.80 9.11
CA LYS A 3 1.22 6.71 7.67
C LYS A 3 2.54 6.48 6.95
N GLY A 4 2.51 5.78 5.83
CA GLY A 4 3.66 5.57 4.95
C GLY A 4 3.27 5.70 3.49
N LEU A 5 4.27 5.83 2.63
CA LEU A 5 4.13 5.81 1.18
C LEU A 5 4.71 4.50 0.63
N LEU A 6 3.87 3.73 -0.04
CA LEU A 6 4.24 2.49 -0.72
C LEU A 6 4.43 2.77 -2.21
N LYS A 7 5.62 2.47 -2.75
CA LYS A 7 5.87 2.59 -4.19
C LYS A 7 4.95 1.63 -4.96
N CYS A 8 4.24 2.15 -5.97
CA CYS A 8 3.29 1.40 -6.78
C CYS A 8 3.33 1.86 -8.24
N LYS A 9 2.78 1.04 -9.13
CA LYS A 9 2.39 1.46 -10.48
C LYS A 9 0.99 2.02 -10.43
N VAL A 10 0.77 3.17 -11.07
CA VAL A 10 -0.51 3.89 -11.05
C VAL A 10 -1.11 3.89 -12.45
N GLY A 11 -2.37 3.48 -12.55
CA GLY A 11 -3.17 3.50 -13.78
C GLY A 11 -4.47 4.27 -13.60
N LYS A 12 -5.20 4.48 -14.71
CA LYS A 12 -6.54 5.10 -14.67
C LYS A 12 -7.52 4.16 -13.96
N GLY A 13 -8.33 4.71 -13.05
CA GLY A 13 -9.42 3.99 -12.39
C GLY A 13 -10.61 3.73 -13.30
N MET A 14 -11.61 3.04 -12.76
CA MET A 14 -12.87 2.77 -13.46
C MET A 14 -13.79 4.00 -13.43
N PHE A 15 -13.81 4.74 -12.32
CA PHE A 15 -14.63 5.94 -12.17
C PHE A 15 -13.78 7.23 -12.04
N LYS A 16 -14.43 8.37 -12.27
CA LYS A 16 -13.79 9.68 -12.09
C LYS A 16 -13.37 9.86 -10.63
N GLY A 17 -12.11 10.24 -10.41
CA GLY A 17 -11.54 10.39 -9.07
C GLY A 17 -10.93 9.11 -8.50
N GLU A 18 -10.86 8.02 -9.28
CA GLU A 18 -10.20 6.78 -8.88
C GLU A 18 -8.91 6.51 -9.66
N LYS A 19 -8.00 5.76 -9.02
CA LYS A 19 -6.81 5.17 -9.62
C LYS A 19 -6.77 3.68 -9.35
N ILE A 20 -6.27 2.92 -10.32
CA ILE A 20 -5.82 1.55 -10.07
C ILE A 20 -4.36 1.62 -9.64
N VAL A 21 -4.02 1.00 -8.51
CA VAL A 21 -2.65 0.87 -8.04
C VAL A 21 -2.25 -0.60 -8.02
N ALA A 22 -1.06 -0.90 -8.54
CA ALA A 22 -0.47 -2.23 -8.48
C ALA A 22 0.85 -2.18 -7.70
N PHE A 23 1.05 -3.14 -6.80
CA PHE A 23 2.24 -3.22 -5.97
C PHE A 23 2.61 -4.68 -5.69
N ASP A 24 3.90 -4.92 -5.56
CA ASP A 24 4.43 -6.26 -5.32
C ASP A 24 4.36 -6.60 -3.83
N VAL A 25 3.74 -7.73 -3.50
CA VAL A 25 3.79 -8.33 -2.17
C VAL A 25 4.90 -9.37 -2.08
N VAL A 26 5.22 -9.81 -0.86
CA VAL A 26 6.23 -10.84 -0.60
C VAL A 26 5.90 -12.11 -1.37
N GLY A 27 6.92 -12.72 -1.99
CA GLY A 27 6.76 -13.91 -2.84
C GLY A 27 6.52 -13.59 -4.32
N GLY A 28 6.74 -12.33 -4.76
CA GLY A 28 6.68 -11.95 -6.19
C GLY A 28 5.26 -11.84 -6.74
N LYS A 29 4.24 -11.97 -5.89
CA LYS A 29 2.85 -11.79 -6.30
C LYS A 29 2.55 -10.30 -6.43
N VAL A 30 2.07 -9.89 -7.60
CA VAL A 30 1.53 -8.54 -7.80
C VAL A 30 0.11 -8.51 -7.22
N ASN A 31 -0.18 -7.52 -6.39
CA ASN A 31 -1.52 -7.23 -5.93
C ASN A 31 -1.96 -5.88 -6.48
N SER A 32 -3.25 -5.72 -6.75
CA SER A 32 -3.81 -4.50 -7.31
C SER A 32 -5.13 -4.15 -6.66
N THR A 33 -5.41 -2.86 -6.54
CA THR A 33 -6.68 -2.38 -6.00
C THR A 33 -7.06 -1.03 -6.59
N ILE A 34 -8.32 -0.66 -6.45
CA ILE A 34 -8.86 0.65 -6.84
C ILE A 34 -8.90 1.54 -5.59
N VAL A 35 -8.32 2.72 -5.69
CA VAL A 35 -8.27 3.71 -4.61
C VAL A 35 -8.74 5.07 -5.12
N ASN A 36 -9.09 5.97 -4.20
CA ASN A 36 -9.34 7.36 -4.56
C ASN A 36 -8.03 8.05 -4.95
N GLU A 37 -8.10 9.00 -5.88
CA GLU A 37 -6.95 9.80 -6.33
C GLU A 37 -6.22 10.50 -5.19
N LYS A 38 -6.94 10.95 -4.16
CA LYS A 38 -6.35 11.59 -2.96
C LYS A 38 -5.40 10.70 -2.16
N ASP A 39 -5.55 9.38 -2.29
CA ASP A 39 -4.73 8.38 -1.62
C ASP A 39 -3.44 8.09 -2.39
N VAL A 40 -3.27 8.67 -3.58
CA VAL A 40 -2.09 8.51 -4.44
C VAL A 40 -1.29 9.82 -4.48
N GLU A 41 0.03 9.70 -4.42
CA GLU A 41 0.98 10.81 -4.50
C GLU A 41 2.08 10.45 -5.51
N GLY A 42 1.97 10.96 -6.74
CA GLY A 42 2.86 10.54 -7.84
C GLY A 42 2.76 9.03 -8.10
N THR A 43 3.85 8.30 -7.89
CA THR A 43 3.93 6.83 -8.01
C THR A 43 3.85 6.10 -6.66
N PHE A 44 3.30 6.76 -5.65
CA PHE A 44 3.21 6.22 -4.29
C PHE A 44 1.77 6.18 -3.80
N LEU A 45 1.46 5.15 -3.03
CA LEU A 45 0.19 4.96 -2.36
C LEU A 45 0.33 5.29 -0.87
N LYS A 46 -0.56 6.12 -0.35
CA LYS A 46 -0.69 6.40 1.09
C LYS A 46 -1.28 5.18 1.79
N VAL A 47 -0.49 4.56 2.66
CA VAL A 47 -0.88 3.37 3.40
C VAL A 47 -0.83 3.61 4.91
N LYS A 48 -1.67 2.90 5.66
CA LYS A 48 -1.61 2.93 7.14
C LYS A 48 -0.74 1.80 7.64
N ILE A 49 0.23 2.09 8.48
CA ILE A 49 1.09 1.08 9.09
C ILE A 49 0.41 0.57 10.35
N CYS A 50 0.06 -0.71 10.34
CA CYS A 50 -0.68 -1.37 11.43
C CYS A 50 0.25 -2.01 12.45
N LYS A 51 1.30 -2.72 11.99
CA LYS A 51 2.25 -3.44 12.85
C LYS A 51 3.59 -3.61 12.16
N THR A 52 4.66 -3.62 12.92
CA THR A 52 5.99 -4.04 12.46
C THR A 52 6.30 -5.41 13.06
N ARG A 53 6.87 -6.35 12.30
CA ARG A 53 7.31 -7.64 12.88
C ARG A 53 8.40 -7.41 13.92
N ARG A 54 8.54 -8.34 14.89
CA ARG A 54 9.59 -8.31 15.92
C ARG A 54 11.01 -8.32 15.34
N ASN A 55 11.21 -8.93 14.18
CA ASN A 55 12.48 -8.93 13.45
C ASN A 55 12.72 -7.66 12.59
N GLY A 56 11.81 -6.68 12.62
CA GLY A 56 11.99 -5.35 12.01
C GLY A 56 11.93 -5.26 10.48
N ASN A 57 12.00 -6.39 9.77
CA ASN A 57 12.18 -6.40 8.30
C ASN A 57 10.88 -6.24 7.51
N GLU A 58 9.73 -6.55 8.11
CA GLU A 58 8.43 -6.47 7.45
C GLU A 58 7.46 -5.61 8.25
N ILE A 59 6.63 -4.89 7.51
CA ILE A 59 5.53 -4.11 8.06
C ILE A 59 4.20 -4.59 7.48
N LEU A 60 3.20 -4.65 8.34
CA LEU A 60 1.82 -4.85 7.98
C LEU A 60 1.23 -3.49 7.62
N VAL A 61 0.84 -3.34 6.36
CA VAL A 61 0.16 -2.16 5.87
C VAL A 61 -1.31 -2.44 5.61
N ARG A 62 -2.13 -1.41 5.80
CA ARG A 62 -3.50 -1.36 5.32
C ARG A 62 -3.56 -0.46 4.10
N ILE A 63 -4.10 -1.03 3.04
CA ILE A 63 -4.32 -0.39 1.76
C ILE A 63 -5.70 0.30 1.79
N PRO A 64 -5.83 1.56 1.34
CA PRO A 64 -7.13 2.21 1.14
C PRO A 64 -7.99 1.42 0.13
N GLY A 65 -9.32 1.50 0.23
CA GLY A 65 -10.23 0.78 -0.68
C GLY A 65 -10.37 -0.72 -0.40
N GLU A 66 -9.33 -1.37 0.12
CA GLU A 66 -9.39 -2.78 0.51
C GLU A 66 -10.18 -2.98 1.83
N PRO A 67 -11.12 -3.94 1.88
CA PRO A 67 -11.73 -4.34 3.14
C PRO A 67 -10.64 -4.86 4.09
N PHE A 68 -10.85 -4.69 5.40
CA PHE A 68 -9.96 -5.28 6.40
C PHE A 68 -10.19 -6.79 6.47
N SER A 69 -9.79 -7.48 5.41
CA SER A 69 -9.85 -8.94 5.34
C SER A 69 -8.71 -9.55 6.16
N SER A 70 -8.83 -10.83 6.47
CA SER A 70 -7.79 -11.63 7.11
C SER A 70 -6.46 -11.67 6.31
N ARG A 71 -6.44 -11.21 5.05
CA ARG A 71 -5.22 -11.06 4.25
C ARG A 71 -4.39 -9.89 4.77
N LYS A 72 -3.49 -10.21 5.70
CA LYS A 72 -2.44 -9.31 6.18
C LYS A 72 -1.42 -9.08 5.06
N ILE A 73 -1.40 -7.87 4.49
CA ILE A 73 -0.40 -7.48 3.49
C ILE A 73 0.88 -7.08 4.22
N TRP A 74 1.81 -8.04 4.29
CA TRP A 74 3.16 -7.79 4.78
C TRP A 74 4.06 -7.41 3.63
N ILE A 75 4.83 -6.34 3.82
CA ILE A 75 5.80 -5.86 2.84
C ILE A 75 7.12 -5.52 3.51
N PRO A 76 8.26 -5.65 2.80
CA PRO A 76 9.55 -5.24 3.31
C PRO A 76 9.55 -3.77 3.71
N LYS A 77 10.12 -3.45 4.88
CA LYS A 77 10.20 -2.07 5.39
C LYS A 77 10.88 -1.12 4.40
N SER A 78 11.87 -1.60 3.65
CA SER A 78 12.59 -0.84 2.62
C SER A 78 11.72 -0.34 1.47
N ARG A 79 10.53 -0.92 1.27
CA ARG A 79 9.58 -0.51 0.22
C ARG A 79 8.59 0.56 0.68
N VAL A 80 8.59 0.89 1.97
CA VAL A 80 7.71 1.92 2.53
C VAL A 80 8.54 3.03 3.10
N TRP A 81 8.34 4.21 2.53
CA TRP A 81 8.85 5.43 3.12
C TRP A 81 7.90 5.89 4.22
N VAL A 82 8.45 6.19 5.39
CA VAL A 82 7.71 6.73 6.53
C VAL A 82 8.25 8.13 6.77
N PRO A 83 7.44 9.19 6.59
CA PRO A 83 7.87 10.52 6.97
C PRO A 83 8.19 10.53 8.47
N ALA A 84 9.33 11.14 8.82
CA ALA A 84 9.84 11.23 10.18
C ALA A 84 8.87 11.96 11.12
#